data_AF-A0A0B7NV93-F1
#
_entry.id   AF-A0A0B7NV93-F1
#
_cell.length_a   1.000
_cell.length_b   1.000
_cell.length_c   1.000
_cell.angle_alpha   90.00
_cell.angle_beta   90.00
_cell.angle_gamma   90.00
#
_symmetry.space_group_name_H-M   'P 1'
#
loop_
_entity.id
_entity.type
_entity.pdbx_description
1 polymer ?
#
loop_
_entity_poly.entity_id
_entity_poly.type
_entity_poly.pdbx_seq_one_letter_code
_entity_poly.pdbx_strand_id
1 'polypeptide(L)'
;MNSSRTSNNNLDLINLDSLDDWLESDLRQSGIILSAQKTNKPTTPTTPAEILMASPPVSECTPRMDSLLELSTPQIKYVPLSPVETPKIEPKDLCGSIKPSIDIQPFIKALSLLTSIQHQDKKQHLQQQEPPQCKRERNESIDQDQLQDMVALKRQRNTDAARRSRQRKALKMESLEKRVIDLEAENERLRLRAAVAESECANIEAKEKRSRVRILELEKQLADTHRSLLQHNINNNGKESTTTLAVKV
;
A
#
# COMPACT_ATOMS: atom_id res chain seq x y z
N MET A 1 -43.91 -11.08 -8.08
CA MET A 1 -43.39 -12.08 -7.12
C MET A 1 -41.88 -12.04 -7.21
N ASN A 2 -41.24 -11.21 -6.38
CA ASN A 2 -40.52 -11.62 -5.15
C ASN A 2 -39.23 -12.37 -5.54
N SER A 3 -38.00 -11.93 -5.25
CA SER A 3 -37.54 -11.29 -4.02
C SER A 3 -36.27 -10.47 -4.24
N SER A 4 -36.25 -9.30 -3.61
CA SER A 4 -35.07 -8.49 -3.33
C SER A 4 -34.08 -9.23 -2.43
N ARG A 5 -32.78 -9.25 -2.78
CA ARG A 5 -31.68 -9.55 -1.84
C ARG A 5 -30.82 -8.32 -1.69
N THR A 6 -31.21 -7.48 -0.73
CA THR A 6 -30.37 -6.44 -0.14
C THR A 6 -29.35 -7.12 0.77
N SER A 7 -28.08 -7.16 0.36
CA SER A 7 -27.00 -7.58 1.24
C SER A 7 -26.71 -6.45 2.22
N ASN A 8 -27.13 -6.64 3.46
CA ASN A 8 -26.81 -5.79 4.59
C ASN A 8 -25.29 -5.82 4.83
N ASN A 9 -24.60 -4.80 4.37
CA ASN A 9 -23.28 -4.45 4.91
C ASN A 9 -23.53 -3.80 6.28
N ASN A 10 -23.61 -4.62 7.33
CA ASN A 10 -23.30 -4.19 8.68
C ASN A 10 -21.81 -3.82 8.70
N LEU A 11 -21.52 -2.60 8.25
CA LEU A 11 -20.38 -1.86 8.74
C LEU A 11 -20.72 -1.61 10.20
N ASP A 12 -20.19 -2.48 11.07
CA ASP A 12 -20.03 -2.20 12.48
C ASP A 12 -19.52 -0.76 12.56
N LEU A 13 -20.43 0.09 13.02
CA LEU A 13 -20.20 1.46 13.39
C LEU A 13 -19.17 1.36 14.51
N ILE A 14 -17.89 1.32 14.12
CA ILE A 14 -16.76 1.43 15.03
C ILE A 14 -17.08 2.68 15.82
N ASN A 15 -17.45 2.47 17.08
CA ASN A 15 -17.93 3.50 17.98
C ASN A 15 -16.75 4.44 18.29
N LEU A 16 -16.47 5.35 17.34
CA LEU A 16 -15.51 6.44 17.45
C LEU A 16 -15.95 7.48 18.50
N ASP A 17 -17.19 7.36 19.01
CA ASP A 17 -17.73 8.12 20.13
C ASP A 17 -17.34 7.55 21.50
N SER A 18 -16.64 6.42 21.57
CA SER A 18 -15.73 6.16 22.71
C SER A 18 -14.44 6.94 22.49
N LEU A 19 -14.60 8.25 22.33
CA LEU A 19 -13.55 9.23 22.43
C LEU A 19 -12.86 8.98 23.77
N ASP A 20 -11.57 8.58 23.69
CA ASP A 20 -10.66 8.24 24.79
C ASP A 20 -11.17 8.79 26.13
N ASP A 21 -11.81 7.96 26.97
CA ASP A 21 -12.24 8.33 28.33
C ASP A 21 -11.08 8.99 29.10
N TRP A 22 -9.85 8.66 28.71
CA TRP A 22 -8.64 9.27 29.20
C TRP A 22 -8.37 10.69 28.67
N LEU A 23 -8.59 10.99 27.38
CA LEU A 23 -8.53 12.37 26.84
C LEU A 23 -9.60 13.24 27.47
N GLU A 24 -10.82 12.73 27.63
CA GLU A 24 -11.88 13.47 28.30
C GLU A 24 -11.51 13.75 29.77
N SER A 25 -10.93 12.76 30.46
CA SER A 25 -10.45 12.95 31.82
C SER A 25 -9.28 13.94 31.90
N ASP A 26 -8.35 13.94 30.94
CA ASP A 26 -7.17 14.84 30.89
C ASP A 26 -7.54 16.27 30.50
N LEU A 27 -8.48 16.45 29.56
CA LEU A 27 -9.05 17.76 29.19
C LEU A 27 -9.89 18.36 30.33
N ARG A 28 -10.61 17.53 31.09
CA ARG A 28 -11.30 17.92 32.32
C ARG A 28 -10.32 18.30 33.43
N GLN A 29 -9.25 17.53 33.59
CA GLN A 29 -8.23 17.79 34.61
C GLN A 29 -7.38 19.03 34.27
N SER A 30 -7.22 19.32 32.97
CA SER A 30 -6.56 20.52 32.44
C SER A 30 -7.47 21.76 32.42
N GLY A 31 -8.75 21.62 32.74
CA GLY A 31 -9.71 22.74 32.76
C GLY A 31 -10.08 23.32 31.39
N ILE A 32 -9.70 22.66 30.29
CA ILE A 32 -9.93 23.13 28.91
C ILE A 32 -11.40 22.92 28.51
N ILE A 33 -12.03 21.83 28.96
CA ILE A 33 -13.46 21.60 28.78
C ILE A 33 -14.17 22.14 30.02
N LEU A 34 -14.82 23.31 29.89
CA LEU A 34 -15.70 23.82 30.94
C LEU A 34 -16.92 22.90 31.04
N SER A 35 -16.99 22.13 32.14
CA SER A 35 -18.23 21.46 32.52
C SER A 35 -19.31 22.52 32.71
N ALA A 36 -20.38 22.46 31.94
CA ALA A 36 -21.52 23.35 32.05
C ALA A 36 -22.33 23.05 33.33
N GLN A 37 -21.77 23.27 34.53
CA GLN A 37 -22.56 23.34 35.77
C GLN A 37 -21.99 24.35 36.80
N LYS A 38 -22.82 25.36 37.08
CA LYS A 38 -23.03 26.10 38.34
C LYS A 38 -21.82 26.29 39.29
N THR A 39 -21.26 27.50 39.19
CA THR A 39 -20.85 28.41 40.30
C THR A 39 -20.09 27.84 41.50
N ASN A 40 -18.79 28.21 41.55
CA ASN A 40 -18.06 28.89 42.64
C ASN A 40 -16.81 28.16 43.15
N LYS A 41 -15.63 28.58 42.66
CA LYS A 41 -14.48 29.15 43.44
C LYS A 41 -13.23 29.32 42.54
N PRO A 42 -12.32 30.27 42.83
CA PRO A 42 -11.21 30.60 41.94
C PRO A 42 -9.89 29.93 42.36
N THR A 43 -9.15 29.38 41.39
CA THR A 43 -7.73 29.03 41.55
C THR A 43 -7.01 29.15 40.20
N THR A 44 -5.80 29.71 40.24
CA THR A 44 -5.01 30.28 39.15
C THR A 44 -4.24 29.25 38.31
N PRO A 45 -3.83 29.58 37.05
CA PRO A 45 -3.25 28.62 36.11
C PRO A 45 -1.71 28.54 36.17
N THR A 46 -1.14 27.36 35.92
CA THR A 46 0.32 27.11 35.79
C THR A 46 0.62 26.45 34.44
N THR A 47 1.55 27.05 33.69
CA THR A 47 1.78 26.83 32.25
C THR A 47 2.87 25.76 31.98
N PRO A 48 2.80 24.96 30.89
CA PRO A 48 3.53 23.71 30.72
C PRO A 48 4.68 23.77 29.69
N ALA A 49 5.81 24.43 30.01
CA ALA A 49 6.87 24.66 29.02
C ALA A 49 8.32 24.25 29.37
N GLU A 50 8.62 23.65 30.53
CA GLU A 50 10.05 23.47 30.96
C GLU A 50 10.57 22.01 31.11
N ILE A 51 9.99 21.02 30.42
CA ILE A 51 10.33 19.59 30.63
C ILE A 51 11.25 19.01 29.52
N LEU A 52 12.23 19.75 28.97
CA LEU A 52 13.01 19.24 27.81
C LEU A 52 14.55 19.36 27.84
N MET A 53 15.21 19.62 28.98
CA MET A 53 16.68 19.82 28.95
C MET A 53 17.45 19.19 30.12
N ALA A 54 17.29 17.90 30.37
CA ALA A 54 18.25 17.16 31.19
C ALA A 54 18.39 15.71 30.71
N SER A 55 19.49 15.42 29.99
CA SER A 55 19.93 14.06 29.71
C SER A 55 20.41 13.40 31.02
N PRO A 56 19.86 12.25 31.42
CA PRO A 56 20.38 11.51 32.55
C PRO A 56 21.74 10.87 32.21
N PRO A 57 22.63 10.69 33.19
CA PRO A 57 23.88 9.98 33.01
C PRO A 57 23.60 8.53 32.58
N VAL A 58 24.36 8.06 31.60
CA VAL A 58 24.34 6.68 31.11
C VAL A 58 24.59 5.72 32.28
N SER A 59 23.52 5.15 32.83
CA SER A 59 23.63 3.99 33.71
C SER A 59 24.00 2.80 32.84
N GLU A 60 25.26 2.37 32.95
CA GLU A 60 25.77 1.08 32.50
C GLU A 60 25.05 -0.04 33.27
N CYS A 61 23.82 -0.34 32.87
CA CYS A 61 23.15 -1.60 33.19
C CYS A 61 23.13 -2.46 31.92
N THR A 62 24.30 -2.73 31.35
CA THR A 62 24.49 -3.93 30.54
C THR A 62 24.64 -5.10 31.49
N PRO A 63 23.70 -6.07 31.50
CA PRO A 63 23.94 -7.30 32.23
C PRO A 63 25.12 -8.00 31.55
N ARG A 64 26.21 -8.16 32.31
CA ARG A 64 27.32 -9.04 31.96
C ARG A 64 26.76 -10.46 31.89
N MET A 65 26.43 -10.89 30.67
CA MET A 65 26.10 -12.29 30.42
C MET A 65 27.42 -13.06 30.49
N ASP A 66 27.65 -13.70 31.62
CA ASP A 66 28.71 -14.68 31.75
C ASP A 66 28.46 -15.79 30.73
N SER A 67 29.43 -15.96 29.84
CA SER A 67 29.49 -17.06 28.88
C SER A 67 29.61 -18.38 29.61
N LEU A 68 28.49 -18.96 30.00
CA LEU A 68 28.41 -20.39 30.29
C LEU A 68 28.42 -21.14 28.97
N LEU A 69 29.64 -21.53 28.63
CA LEU A 69 30.01 -22.60 27.75
C LEU A 69 29.19 -23.88 28.02
N GLU A 70 29.08 -24.66 26.94
CA GLU A 70 28.80 -26.10 26.92
C GLU A 70 27.36 -26.56 27.16
N LEU A 71 26.53 -26.46 26.13
CA LEU A 71 25.60 -27.55 25.82
C LEU A 71 25.43 -27.70 24.30
N SER A 72 26.26 -28.60 23.73
CA SER A 72 26.04 -29.40 22.52
C SER A 72 25.06 -28.87 21.46
N THR A 73 25.41 -27.79 20.76
CA THR A 73 24.83 -27.51 19.44
C THR A 73 25.58 -28.35 18.41
N PRO A 74 24.91 -29.20 17.61
CA PRO A 74 25.60 -29.98 16.57
C PRO A 74 26.28 -29.01 15.60
N GLN A 75 27.60 -29.20 15.40
CA GLN A 75 28.36 -28.49 14.38
C GLN A 75 27.77 -28.80 13.01
N ILE A 76 26.85 -27.95 12.54
CA ILE A 76 26.51 -27.89 11.13
C ILE A 76 27.72 -27.28 10.45
N LYS A 77 28.57 -28.13 9.86
CA LYS A 77 29.63 -27.71 8.95
C LYS A 77 28.99 -26.90 7.83
N TYR A 78 29.09 -25.58 7.94
CA TYR A 78 28.67 -24.68 6.88
C TYR A 78 29.68 -24.83 5.75
N VAL A 79 29.33 -25.65 4.76
CA VAL A 79 30.02 -25.65 3.46
C VAL A 79 29.49 -24.41 2.74
N PRO A 80 30.32 -23.38 2.51
CA PRO A 80 29.89 -22.25 1.71
C PRO A 80 29.53 -22.78 0.32
N LEU A 81 28.24 -22.69 -0.02
CA LEU A 81 27.77 -22.99 -1.36
C LEU A 81 28.50 -22.05 -2.30
N SER A 82 29.40 -22.61 -3.11
CA SER A 82 29.97 -21.94 -4.26
C SER A 82 28.82 -21.32 -5.07
N PRO A 83 29.00 -20.13 -5.67
CA PRO A 83 27.95 -19.47 -6.43
C PRO A 83 27.42 -20.45 -7.48
N VAL A 84 26.20 -20.95 -7.27
CA VAL A 84 25.51 -21.71 -8.30
C VAL A 84 25.42 -20.78 -9.50
N GLU A 85 26.02 -21.21 -10.61
CA GLU A 85 25.94 -20.57 -11.90
C GLU A 85 24.46 -20.33 -12.22
N THR A 86 24.01 -19.11 -11.95
CA THR A 86 22.74 -18.63 -12.45
C THR A 86 22.84 -18.67 -13.97
N PRO A 87 21.95 -19.39 -14.67
CA PRO A 87 21.98 -19.43 -16.12
C PRO A 87 21.94 -18.00 -16.63
N LYS A 88 22.97 -17.64 -17.39
CA LYS A 88 23.07 -16.39 -18.12
C LYS A 88 21.97 -16.40 -19.18
N ILE A 89 20.77 -15.97 -18.79
CA ILE A 89 19.68 -15.69 -19.71
C ILE A 89 20.13 -14.45 -20.48
N GLU A 90 20.67 -14.68 -21.68
CA GLU A 90 20.75 -13.61 -22.67
C GLU A 90 19.32 -13.14 -22.95
N PRO A 91 19.01 -11.85 -22.75
CA PRO A 91 17.74 -11.29 -23.17
C PRO A 91 17.69 -11.34 -24.69
N LYS A 92 16.94 -12.31 -25.20
CA LYS A 92 16.66 -12.42 -26.63
C LYS A 92 15.67 -11.32 -26.98
N ASP A 93 16.19 -10.27 -27.62
CA ASP A 93 15.46 -9.11 -28.13
C ASP A 93 14.43 -9.53 -29.19
N LEU A 94 13.27 -10.02 -28.77
CA LEU A 94 12.13 -10.25 -29.65
C LEU A 94 10.84 -9.91 -28.90
N CYS A 95 10.51 -8.62 -28.85
CA CYS A 95 9.20 -8.06 -29.19
C CYS A 95 9.16 -6.60 -28.72
N GLY A 96 8.94 -5.68 -29.66
CA GLY A 96 8.77 -4.25 -29.39
C GLY A 96 7.53 -3.99 -28.55
N SER A 97 7.69 -4.00 -27.23
CA SER A 97 6.72 -3.44 -26.30
C SER A 97 7.20 -2.05 -25.92
N ILE A 98 6.48 -1.05 -26.44
CA ILE A 98 6.60 0.36 -26.07
C ILE A 98 6.26 0.46 -24.58
N LYS A 99 7.26 0.25 -23.72
CA LYS A 99 7.16 0.66 -22.32
C LYS A 99 7.44 2.15 -22.31
N PRO A 100 6.46 3.02 -21.98
CA PRO A 100 6.78 4.42 -21.74
C PRO A 100 7.76 4.43 -20.56
N SER A 101 8.98 4.89 -20.80
CA SER A 101 9.90 5.22 -19.71
C SER A 101 9.20 6.30 -18.89
N ILE A 102 8.63 5.91 -17.75
CA ILE A 102 8.01 6.85 -16.82
C ILE A 102 9.15 7.75 -16.36
N ASP A 103 9.11 9.00 -16.81
CA ASP A 103 10.08 10.00 -16.40
C ASP A 103 9.89 10.27 -14.91
N ILE A 104 10.86 9.85 -14.11
CA ILE A 104 10.86 9.98 -12.65
C ILE A 104 11.39 11.36 -12.23
N GLN A 105 11.92 12.16 -13.17
CA GLN A 105 12.45 13.50 -12.89
C GLN A 105 11.45 14.47 -12.24
N PRO A 106 10.16 14.49 -12.61
CA PRO A 106 9.16 15.33 -11.94
C PRO A 106 8.97 14.95 -10.46
N PHE A 107 9.03 13.65 -10.14
CA PHE A 107 8.89 13.16 -8.77
C PHE A 107 10.10 13.53 -7.91
N ILE A 108 11.32 13.38 -8.45
CA ILE A 108 12.56 13.77 -7.76
C ILE A 108 12.58 15.28 -7.50
N LYS A 109 12.14 16.10 -8.47
CA LYS A 109 12.01 17.56 -8.30
C LYS A 109 10.97 17.93 -7.23
N ALA A 110 9.83 17.23 -7.17
CA ALA A 110 8.81 17.47 -6.16
C ALA A 110 9.31 17.14 -4.74
N LEU A 111 10.06 16.04 -4.57
CA LEU A 111 10.64 15.68 -3.28
C LEU A 111 11.65 16.73 -2.79
N SER A 112 12.53 17.23 -3.66
CA SER A 112 13.49 18.29 -3.31
C SER A 112 12.81 19.63 -2.97
N LEU A 113 11.66 19.94 -3.58
CA LEU A 113 10.90 21.15 -3.25
C LEU A 113 10.23 21.05 -1.87
N LEU A 114 9.67 19.88 -1.53
CA LEU A 114 9.03 19.63 -0.23
C LEU A 114 10.01 19.77 0.95
N THR A 115 11.24 19.27 0.81
CA THR A 115 12.28 19.44 1.83
C THR A 115 12.69 20.90 1.99
N SER A 116 12.67 21.70 0.92
CA SER A 116 13.01 23.12 0.97
C SER A 116 11.93 23.96 1.68
N ILE A 117 10.65 23.63 1.49
CA ILE A 117 9.52 24.30 2.17
C ILE A 117 9.56 24.04 3.69
N GLN A 118 9.91 22.82 4.11
CA GLN A 118 10.05 22.48 5.53
C GLN A 118 11.12 23.29 6.27
N HIS A 119 12.08 23.89 5.55
CA HIS A 119 13.13 24.71 6.14
C HIS A 119 12.81 26.20 6.22
N GLN A 120 11.78 26.70 5.53
CA GLN A 120 11.44 28.13 5.58
C GLN A 120 10.54 28.51 6.77
N ASP A 121 9.68 27.61 7.25
CA ASP A 121 8.83 27.88 8.42
C ASP A 121 9.60 27.98 9.75
N LYS A 122 10.87 27.52 9.79
CA LYS A 122 11.72 27.64 10.99
C LYS A 122 12.58 28.91 11.02
N LYS A 123 12.66 29.70 9.94
CA LYS A 123 13.57 30.86 9.86
C LYS A 123 12.89 32.23 9.94
N GLN A 124 11.56 32.32 9.82
CA GLN A 124 10.86 33.61 9.95
C GLN A 124 10.25 33.88 11.34
N HIS A 125 10.40 32.98 12.30
CA HIS A 125 10.00 33.23 13.70
C HIS A 125 11.22 33.30 14.63
N LEU A 126 12.31 33.95 14.21
CA LEU A 126 13.48 34.18 15.06
C LEU A 126 14.03 35.61 14.87
N GLN A 127 13.16 36.60 14.95
CA GLN A 127 13.57 37.98 15.24
C GLN A 127 12.46 38.63 16.06
N GLN A 128 12.82 39.06 17.28
CA GLN A 128 12.00 39.77 18.26
C GLN A 128 11.02 38.92 19.09
N GLN A 129 11.57 38.07 19.95
CA GLN A 129 11.16 38.00 21.36
C GLN A 129 12.27 37.24 22.11
N GLU A 130 13.09 38.00 22.83
CA GLU A 130 13.95 37.46 23.89
C GLU A 130 13.08 36.59 24.79
N PRO A 131 13.39 35.28 24.95
CA PRO A 131 12.69 34.48 25.94
C PRO A 131 12.96 35.11 27.32
N PRO A 132 11.95 35.30 28.17
CA PRO A 132 12.19 35.73 29.54
C PRO A 132 13.17 34.70 30.11
N GLN A 133 14.32 35.19 30.56
CA GLN A 133 15.26 34.37 31.29
C GLN A 133 14.50 33.73 32.43
N CYS A 134 14.16 32.45 32.29
CA CYS A 134 13.75 31.60 33.39
C CYS A 134 14.96 31.49 34.32
N LYS A 135 15.11 32.53 35.13
CA LYS A 135 15.77 32.46 36.42
C LYS A 135 15.03 31.34 37.12
N ARG A 136 15.61 30.14 37.10
CA ARG A 136 15.30 29.08 38.05
C ARG A 136 15.51 29.72 39.41
N GLU A 137 14.46 30.31 39.96
CA GLU A 137 14.36 30.57 41.38
C GLU A 137 14.46 29.19 42.01
N ARG A 138 15.68 28.92 42.46
CA ARG A 138 16.05 27.81 43.33
C ARG A 138 15.30 28.06 44.63
N ASN A 139 14.00 27.80 44.62
CA ASN A 139 13.19 27.93 45.82
C ASN A 139 13.70 26.93 46.83
N GLU A 140 14.08 27.51 47.95
CA GLU A 140 14.65 26.92 49.13
C GLU A 140 13.61 26.00 49.78
N SER A 141 14.08 24.88 50.35
CA SER A 141 13.34 23.90 51.15
C SER A 141 12.02 23.36 50.56
N ILE A 142 12.09 22.59 49.48
CA ILE A 142 11.05 21.58 49.24
C ILE A 142 11.28 20.45 50.24
N ASP A 143 10.31 20.21 51.12
CA ASP A 143 10.36 19.09 52.06
C ASP A 143 10.62 17.78 51.32
N GLN A 144 11.52 16.97 51.86
CA GLN A 144 12.00 15.73 51.23
C GLN A 144 10.85 14.78 50.83
N ASP A 145 9.75 14.81 51.59
CA ASP A 145 8.53 14.03 51.34
C ASP A 145 7.81 14.47 50.05
N GLN A 146 7.71 15.79 49.79
CA GLN A 146 7.07 16.30 48.57
C GLN A 146 7.88 15.93 47.32
N LEU A 147 9.22 15.91 47.43
CA LEU A 147 10.08 15.51 46.33
C LEU A 147 9.90 14.02 46.01
N GLN A 148 9.74 13.18 47.03
CA GLN A 148 9.52 11.74 46.86
C GLN A 148 8.16 11.45 46.19
N ASP A 149 7.11 12.15 46.59
CA ASP A 149 5.78 12.06 45.96
C ASP A 149 5.81 12.52 44.49
N MET A 150 6.51 13.62 44.19
CA MET A 150 6.70 14.08 42.82
C MET A 150 7.44 13.04 41.95
N VAL A 151 8.45 12.36 42.50
CA VAL A 151 9.18 11.30 41.78
C VAL A 151 8.28 10.08 41.55
N ALA A 152 7.50 9.67 42.54
CA ALA A 152 6.54 8.57 42.41
C ALA A 152 5.51 8.86 41.31
N LEU A 153 4.96 10.08 41.28
CA LEU A 153 3.99 10.49 40.26
C LEU A 153 4.59 10.50 38.85
N LYS A 154 5.85 10.95 38.70
CA LYS A 154 6.57 10.90 37.41
C LYS A 154 6.81 9.46 36.93
N ARG A 155 7.18 8.55 37.84
CA ARG A 155 7.34 7.12 37.52
C ARG A 155 6.02 6.47 37.08
N GLN A 156 4.93 6.81 37.77
CA GLN A 156 3.60 6.35 37.39
C GLN A 156 3.22 6.84 35.99
N ARG A 157 3.37 8.13 35.71
CA ARG A 157 3.10 8.72 34.39
C ARG A 157 3.96 8.11 33.28
N ASN A 158 5.25 7.89 33.52
CA ASN A 158 6.12 7.24 32.52
C ASN A 158 5.73 5.78 32.27
N THR A 159 5.37 5.04 33.32
CA THR A 159 4.90 3.64 33.20
C THR A 159 3.63 3.57 32.36
N ASP A 160 2.69 4.48 32.60
CA ASP A 160 1.46 4.59 31.82
C ASP A 160 1.73 4.99 30.36
N ALA A 161 2.60 5.98 30.14
CA ALA A 161 3.03 6.37 28.79
C ALA A 161 3.68 5.21 28.02
N ALA A 162 4.53 4.42 28.68
CA ALA A 162 5.15 3.23 28.11
C ALA A 162 4.12 2.15 27.77
N ARG A 163 3.12 1.92 28.64
CA ARG A 163 2.00 1.00 28.39
C ARG A 163 1.22 1.44 27.15
N ARG A 164 0.82 2.71 27.06
CA ARG A 164 0.11 3.24 25.88
C ARG A 164 0.95 3.16 24.61
N SER A 165 2.25 3.42 24.69
CA SER A 165 3.15 3.28 23.55
C SER A 165 3.14 1.85 23.01
N ARG A 166 3.22 0.86 23.90
CA ARG A 166 3.11 -0.58 23.53
C ARG A 166 1.74 -0.91 22.94
N GLN A 167 0.65 -0.42 23.54
CA GLN A 167 -0.71 -0.65 23.04
C GLN A 167 -0.91 -0.05 21.63
N ARG A 168 -0.49 1.20 21.40
CA ARG A 168 -0.55 1.82 20.07
C ARG A 168 0.27 1.05 19.04
N LYS A 169 1.44 0.54 19.44
CA LYS A 169 2.26 -0.31 18.56
C LYS A 169 1.54 -1.62 18.21
N ALA A 170 0.92 -2.28 19.19
CA ALA A 170 0.16 -3.50 18.96
C ALA A 170 -1.02 -3.27 18.00
N LEU A 171 -1.84 -2.24 18.24
CA LEU A 171 -2.94 -1.87 17.34
C LEU A 171 -2.48 -1.52 15.92
N LYS A 172 -1.33 -0.83 15.79
CA LYS A 172 -0.74 -0.55 14.48
C LYS A 172 -0.30 -1.82 13.76
N MET A 173 0.31 -2.78 14.48
CA MET A 173 0.70 -4.07 13.90
C MET A 173 -0.52 -4.85 13.43
N GLU A 174 -1.56 -4.96 14.26
CA GLU A 174 -2.83 -5.62 13.91
C GLU A 174 -3.49 -4.98 12.68
N SER A 175 -3.52 -3.65 12.60
CA SER A 175 -4.05 -2.93 11.44
C SER A 175 -3.26 -3.22 10.15
N LEU A 176 -1.93 -3.33 10.25
CA LEU A 176 -1.08 -3.69 9.12
C LEU A 176 -1.29 -5.14 8.69
N GLU A 177 -1.38 -6.07 9.63
CA GLU A 177 -1.68 -7.49 9.37
C GLU A 177 -3.02 -7.65 8.66
N LYS A 178 -4.07 -6.96 9.15
CA LYS A 178 -5.38 -6.93 8.47
C LYS A 178 -5.26 -6.40 7.05
N ARG A 179 -4.53 -5.30 6.85
CA ARG A 179 -4.33 -4.71 5.53
C ARG A 179 -3.58 -5.64 4.58
N VAL A 180 -2.62 -6.42 5.07
CA VAL A 180 -1.93 -7.44 4.28
C VAL A 180 -2.92 -8.50 3.82
N ILE A 181 -3.73 -9.04 4.73
CA ILE A 181 -4.76 -10.05 4.41
C ILE A 181 -5.73 -9.52 3.34
N ASP A 182 -6.24 -8.30 3.53
CA ASP A 182 -7.17 -7.67 2.59
C ASP A 182 -6.52 -7.49 1.20
N LEU A 183 -5.26 -7.04 1.16
CA LEU A 183 -4.51 -6.85 -0.09
C LEU A 183 -4.17 -8.18 -0.77
N GLU A 184 -3.88 -9.24 -0.02
CA GLU A 184 -3.62 -10.57 -0.55
C GLU A 184 -4.89 -11.18 -1.16
N ALA A 185 -6.02 -11.07 -0.47
CA ALA A 185 -7.32 -11.51 -0.99
C ALA A 185 -7.72 -10.76 -2.27
N GLU A 186 -7.52 -9.44 -2.30
CA GLU A 186 -7.79 -8.64 -3.50
C GLU A 186 -6.83 -8.99 -4.64
N ASN A 187 -5.56 -9.25 -4.35
CA ASN A 187 -4.58 -9.68 -5.34
C ASN A 187 -4.97 -11.03 -5.96
N GLU A 188 -5.36 -12.01 -5.14
CA GLU A 188 -5.85 -13.31 -5.61
C GLU A 188 -7.09 -13.14 -6.50
N ARG A 189 -8.06 -12.33 -6.06
CA ARG A 189 -9.27 -12.04 -6.84
C ARG A 189 -8.95 -11.42 -8.20
N LEU A 190 -8.01 -10.47 -8.25
CA LEU A 190 -7.57 -9.83 -9.50
C LEU A 190 -6.83 -10.81 -10.42
N ARG A 191 -5.98 -11.68 -9.86
CA ARG A 191 -5.30 -12.74 -10.64
C ARG A 191 -6.30 -13.71 -11.27
N LEU A 192 -7.32 -14.14 -10.53
CA LEU A 192 -8.37 -15.01 -11.07
C LEU A 192 -9.11 -14.32 -12.21
N ARG A 193 -9.46 -13.03 -12.06
CA ARG A 193 -10.13 -12.27 -13.13
C ARG A 193 -9.24 -12.11 -14.36
N ALA A 194 -7.94 -11.87 -14.18
CA ALA A 194 -6.98 -11.82 -15.28
C ALA A 194 -6.91 -13.16 -16.03
N ALA A 195 -6.80 -14.28 -15.30
CA ALA A 195 -6.76 -15.61 -15.91
C ALA A 195 -8.05 -15.92 -16.72
N VAL A 196 -9.22 -15.54 -16.20
CA VAL A 196 -10.48 -15.69 -16.94
C VAL A 196 -10.47 -14.85 -18.22
N ALA A 197 -10.11 -13.57 -18.14
CA ALA A 197 -10.05 -12.69 -19.30
C ALA A 197 -9.04 -13.19 -20.35
N GLU A 198 -7.87 -13.68 -19.94
CA GLU A 198 -6.87 -14.27 -20.82
C GLU A 198 -7.42 -15.51 -21.54
N SER A 199 -8.15 -16.38 -20.82
CA SER A 199 -8.78 -17.56 -21.41
C SER A 199 -9.88 -17.21 -22.42
N GLU A 200 -10.65 -16.15 -22.16
CA GLU A 200 -11.68 -15.64 -23.06
C GLU A 200 -11.07 -15.05 -24.33
N CYS A 201 -10.03 -14.22 -24.19
CA CYS A 201 -9.26 -13.68 -25.31
C CYS A 201 -8.69 -14.79 -26.20
N ALA A 202 -8.06 -15.82 -25.60
CA ALA A 202 -7.53 -16.96 -26.35
C ALA A 202 -8.63 -17.74 -27.09
N ASN A 203 -9.82 -17.90 -26.48
CA ASN A 203 -10.96 -18.56 -27.11
C ASN A 203 -11.50 -17.75 -28.31
N ILE A 204 -11.64 -16.43 -28.15
CA ILE A 204 -12.08 -15.53 -29.23
C ILE A 204 -11.08 -15.56 -30.39
N GLU A 205 -9.78 -15.48 -30.10
CA GLU A 205 -8.73 -15.54 -31.12
C GLU A 205 -8.76 -16.87 -31.88
N ALA A 206 -8.95 -18.00 -31.17
CA ALA A 206 -9.09 -19.31 -31.80
C ALA A 206 -10.32 -19.40 -32.72
N LYS A 207 -11.46 -18.84 -32.29
CA LYS A 207 -12.67 -18.76 -33.12
C LYS A 207 -12.45 -17.88 -34.34
N GLU A 208 -11.82 -16.73 -34.18
CA GLU A 208 -11.51 -15.81 -35.27
C GLU A 208 -10.62 -16.49 -36.32
N LYS A 209 -9.56 -17.18 -35.89
CA LYS A 209 -8.69 -17.96 -36.80
C LYS A 209 -9.48 -19.00 -37.60
N ARG A 210 -10.37 -19.77 -36.94
CA ARG A 210 -11.22 -20.76 -37.62
C ARG A 210 -12.17 -20.10 -38.62
N SER A 211 -12.81 -19.00 -38.24
CA SER A 211 -13.70 -18.24 -39.12
C SER A 211 -12.96 -17.68 -40.34
N ARG A 212 -11.77 -17.11 -40.16
CA ARG A 212 -10.93 -16.61 -41.27
C ARG A 212 -10.58 -17.73 -42.26
N VAL A 213 -10.15 -18.90 -41.76
CA VAL A 213 -9.88 -20.06 -42.62
C VAL A 213 -11.14 -20.49 -43.39
N ARG A 214 -12.30 -20.51 -42.72
CA ARG A 214 -13.57 -20.87 -43.38
C ARG A 214 -13.98 -19.86 -44.45
N ILE A 215 -13.78 -18.56 -44.21
CA ILE A 215 -14.05 -17.51 -45.21
C ILE A 215 -13.18 -17.71 -46.44
N LEU A 216 -11.87 -17.89 -46.27
CA LEU A 216 -10.95 -18.12 -47.39
C LEU A 216 -11.33 -19.36 -48.23
N GLU A 217 -11.75 -20.44 -47.59
CA GLU A 217 -12.21 -21.65 -48.29
C GLU A 217 -13.50 -21.38 -49.09
N LEU A 218 -14.45 -20.65 -48.51
CA LEU A 218 -15.69 -20.28 -49.21
C LEU A 218 -15.44 -19.33 -50.39
N GLU A 219 -14.54 -18.36 -50.23
CA GLU A 219 -14.13 -17.46 -51.30
C GLU A 219 -13.47 -18.22 -52.45
N LYS A 220 -12.61 -19.21 -52.13
CA LYS A 220 -12.02 -20.10 -53.12
C LYS A 220 -13.09 -20.90 -53.87
N GLN A 221 -14.05 -21.51 -53.16
CA GLN A 221 -15.14 -22.26 -53.78
C GLN A 221 -16.00 -21.37 -54.69
N LEU A 222 -16.25 -20.12 -54.29
CA LEU A 222 -16.96 -19.14 -55.11
C LEU A 222 -16.17 -18.82 -56.39
N ALA A 223 -14.85 -18.62 -56.28
CA ALA A 223 -14.00 -18.39 -57.44
C ALA A 223 -13.94 -19.60 -58.39
N ASP A 224 -13.90 -20.82 -57.85
CA ASP A 224 -13.88 -22.06 -58.63
C ASP A 224 -15.20 -22.29 -59.38
N THR A 225 -16.33 -22.10 -58.71
CA THR A 225 -17.66 -22.21 -59.34
C THR A 225 -17.83 -21.16 -60.45
N HIS A 226 -17.39 -19.93 -60.22
CA HIS A 226 -17.42 -18.87 -61.24
C HIS A 226 -16.56 -19.21 -62.47
N ARG A 227 -15.34 -19.72 -62.25
CA ARG A 227 -14.47 -20.21 -63.34
C ARG A 227 -15.12 -21.35 -64.11
N SER A 228 -15.74 -22.31 -63.43
CA SER A 228 -16.44 -23.44 -64.07
C SER A 228 -17.62 -22.98 -64.94
N LEU A 229 -18.41 -22.01 -64.49
CA LEU A 229 -19.53 -21.45 -65.26
C LEU A 229 -19.06 -20.74 -66.53
N LEU A 230 -17.98 -19.95 -66.42
CA LEU A 230 -17.38 -19.27 -67.57
C LEU A 230 -16.83 -20.28 -68.59
N GLN A 231 -16.13 -21.32 -68.15
CA GLN A 231 -15.64 -22.39 -69.02
C GLN A 231 -16.79 -23.15 -69.71
N HIS A 232 -17.88 -23.43 -68.98
CA HIS A 232 -19.05 -24.10 -69.55
C HIS A 232 -19.73 -23.26 -70.65
N ASN A 233 -19.89 -21.95 -70.43
CA ASN A 233 -20.47 -21.04 -71.42
C ASN A 233 -19.62 -20.97 -72.71
N ILE A 234 -18.29 -20.86 -72.58
CA ILE A 234 -17.37 -20.88 -73.73
C ILE A 234 -17.49 -22.20 -74.52
N ASN A 235 -17.52 -23.33 -73.83
CA ASN A 235 -17.62 -24.65 -74.47
C ASN A 235 -18.96 -24.88 -75.18
N ASN A 236 -20.06 -24.30 -74.69
CA ASN A 236 -21.37 -24.42 -75.34
C ASN A 236 -21.46 -23.57 -76.61
N ASN A 237 -20.98 -22.31 -76.58
CA ASN A 237 -21.00 -21.43 -77.76
C ASN A 237 -20.11 -21.93 -78.92
N GLY A 238 -19.03 -22.67 -78.61
CA GLY A 238 -18.14 -23.25 -79.64
C GLY A 238 -18.72 -24.46 -80.38
N LYS A 239 -19.72 -25.15 -79.82
CA LYS A 239 -20.31 -26.37 -80.44
C LYS A 239 -21.45 -26.06 -81.42
N GLU A 240 -22.19 -24.96 -81.21
CA GLU A 240 -23.28 -24.61 -82.12
C GLU A 240 -22.78 -24.06 -83.46
N SER A 241 -21.58 -23.48 -83.52
CA SER A 241 -21.04 -22.85 -84.74
C SER A 241 -20.39 -23.83 -85.73
N THR A 242 -20.14 -25.09 -85.35
CA THR A 242 -19.52 -26.10 -86.24
C THR A 242 -20.51 -27.07 -86.88
N THR A 243 -21.75 -27.14 -86.40
CA THR A 243 -22.74 -28.12 -86.91
C THR A 243 -23.50 -27.63 -88.15
N THR A 244 -23.51 -26.32 -88.44
CA THR A 244 -24.31 -25.72 -89.53
C THR A 244 -23.65 -25.72 -90.92
N LEU A 245 -22.39 -26.16 -91.05
CA LEU A 245 -21.64 -26.11 -92.32
C LEU A 245 -21.55 -27.47 -93.07
N ALA A 246 -22.22 -28.52 -92.57
CA ALA A 246 -22.16 -29.87 -93.15
C ALA A 246 -23.43 -30.32 -93.91
N VAL A 247 -24.36 -29.42 -94.24
CA VAL A 247 -25.45 -29.72 -95.17
C VAL A 247 -25.01 -29.32 -96.59
N LYS A 248 -24.30 -30.26 -97.23
CA LYS A 248 -23.98 -30.32 -98.67
C LYS A 248 -25.28 -30.47 -99.50
N VAL A 249 -25.40 -29.73 -100.60
CA VAL A 249 -25.29 -30.16 -102.03
C VAL A 249 -26.48 -30.99 -102.51
#